data_AF-A0A7R9Y627-F1
#
_entry.id   AF-A0A7R9Y627-F1
#
_cell.length_a   1.000
_cell.length_b   1.000
_cell.length_c   1.000
_cell.angle_alpha   90.00
_cell.angle_beta   90.00
_cell.angle_gamma   90.00
#
_symmetry.space_group_name_H-M   'P 1'
#
loop_
_entity.id
_entity.type
_entity.pdbx_description
1 polymer ?
#
loop_
_entity_poly.entity_id
_entity_poly.type
_entity_poly.pdbx_seq_one_letter_code
_entity_poly.pdbx_strand_id
1 'polypeptide(L)'
;ERRTGGERDVRGRGAGKGSEACALRARGSMTNGRPAPPPDLEYKAYADENDLPIIMDLVASELSEPYSIFTYRYFIASWPGLCWMAYSGGKCVGAIVCKLDDHRGVFRGYIAMLVVTKAFRKYGIGTELVKRSLNVMREAGADECVLEAEVTNRGALALYQQLGFIRDKFLIRYYLNGVDAFRLKLLLPQDTVDAKRAELPEEQRKRIENAAAEYEARLQKDEAAATQAQEAEAQEVADDTVAELKRLNAKLFGAGGQAGAKLPPLASPAGLGGMGLGGEATPLLPSRKAKK
;
A
#
# COMPACT_ATOMS: atom_id res chain seq x y z
N GLU A 1 -7.79 73.34 31.50
CA GLU A 1 -7.52 73.73 30.10
C GLU A 1 -6.95 72.54 29.32
N ARG A 2 -7.39 72.34 28.07
CA ARG A 2 -6.72 71.73 26.89
C ARG A 2 -5.99 70.37 27.09
N ARG A 3 -6.51 69.25 26.55
CA ARG A 3 -6.44 68.69 25.16
C ARG A 3 -5.23 67.78 24.88
N THR A 4 -5.49 66.78 24.01
CA THR A 4 -4.61 65.80 23.32
C THR A 4 -4.34 64.51 24.13
N GLY A 5 -4.62 63.28 23.68
CA GLY A 5 -4.92 62.73 22.35
C GLY A 5 -3.73 61.88 21.87
N GLY A 6 -3.84 60.55 21.84
CA GLY A 6 -2.77 59.67 21.35
C GLY A 6 -2.93 58.17 21.61
N GLU A 7 -4.04 57.59 21.18
CA GLU A 7 -4.23 56.13 21.10
C GLU A 7 -3.43 55.58 19.89
N ARG A 8 -2.49 54.66 20.13
CA ARG A 8 -1.77 53.93 19.07
C ARG A 8 -2.24 52.49 19.04
N ASP A 9 -3.13 52.24 18.10
CA ASP A 9 -3.62 50.95 17.63
C ASP A 9 -2.53 50.25 16.78
N VAL A 10 -1.96 49.15 17.28
CA VAL A 10 -1.01 48.31 16.56
C VAL A 10 -1.77 47.13 15.96
N ARG A 11 -2.16 47.31 14.69
CA ARG A 11 -2.68 46.25 13.82
C ARG A 11 -1.59 45.23 13.49
N GLY A 12 -1.61 44.09 14.18
CA GLY A 12 -0.92 42.87 13.79
C GLY A 12 -1.70 42.15 12.67
N ARG A 13 -1.07 42.03 11.50
CA ARG A 13 -1.65 41.49 10.25
C ARG A 13 -1.93 40.00 10.39
N GLY A 14 -3.20 39.62 10.26
CA GLY A 14 -3.62 38.24 10.05
C GLY A 14 -3.20 37.73 8.68
N ALA A 15 -2.33 36.73 8.65
CA ALA A 15 -2.10 35.86 7.50
C ALA A 15 -3.27 34.88 7.40
N GLY A 16 -4.13 35.04 6.40
CA GLY A 16 -5.29 34.15 6.24
C GLY A 16 -6.27 34.57 5.16
N LYS A 17 -5.84 34.74 3.91
CA LYS A 17 -6.73 34.95 2.74
C LYS A 17 -6.14 34.40 1.43
N GLY A 18 -5.49 33.23 1.48
CA GLY A 18 -4.91 32.58 0.28
C GLY A 18 -5.72 31.38 -0.25
N SER A 19 -6.44 30.66 0.62
CA SER A 19 -7.04 29.37 0.26
C SER A 19 -8.43 29.47 -0.40
N GLU A 20 -9.21 30.51 -0.09
CA GLU A 20 -10.57 30.67 -0.64
C GLU A 20 -10.60 31.29 -2.05
N ALA A 21 -9.56 32.04 -2.43
CA ALA A 21 -9.57 32.84 -3.66
C ALA A 21 -9.49 32.00 -4.95
N CYS A 22 -8.84 30.83 -4.90
CA CYS A 22 -8.72 29.96 -6.09
C CYS A 22 -10.04 29.20 -6.38
N ALA A 23 -10.77 28.79 -5.34
CA ALA A 23 -12.01 28.04 -5.47
C ALA A 23 -13.19 28.86 -6.03
N LEU A 24 -13.15 30.20 -5.90
CA LEU A 24 -14.26 31.09 -6.28
C LEU A 24 -14.29 31.53 -7.76
N ARG A 25 -13.32 31.13 -8.59
CA ARG A 25 -13.27 31.51 -10.02
C ARG A 25 -14.02 30.57 -10.97
N ALA A 26 -14.55 29.44 -10.51
CA ALA A 26 -15.31 28.51 -11.35
C ALA A 26 -16.81 28.89 -11.42
N ARG A 27 -17.16 30.00 -12.07
CA ARG A 27 -18.56 30.24 -12.49
C ARG A 27 -18.80 29.54 -13.83
N GLY A 28 -19.46 28.38 -13.76
CA GLY A 28 -20.45 27.95 -14.76
C GLY A 28 -19.93 27.29 -16.03
N SER A 29 -19.34 26.10 -15.92
CA SER A 29 -19.48 25.07 -16.96
C SER A 29 -19.91 23.78 -16.27
N MET A 30 -21.11 23.29 -16.59
CA MET A 30 -21.62 22.00 -16.11
C MET A 30 -21.41 20.97 -17.20
N THR A 31 -20.78 19.85 -16.87
CA THR A 31 -20.76 18.66 -17.73
C THR A 31 -21.42 17.52 -16.97
N ASN A 32 -22.50 16.94 -17.52
CA ASN A 32 -23.24 15.82 -16.93
C ASN A 32 -23.62 16.01 -15.43
N GLY A 33 -24.10 17.20 -15.05
CA GLY A 33 -24.52 17.50 -13.67
C GLY A 33 -23.38 17.64 -12.64
N ARG A 34 -22.12 17.63 -13.11
CA ARG A 34 -20.92 17.79 -12.29
C ARG A 34 -20.28 19.16 -12.58
N PRO A 35 -19.77 19.88 -11.57
CA PRO A 35 -19.03 21.10 -11.83
C PRO A 35 -17.75 20.77 -12.61
N ALA A 36 -17.46 21.57 -13.65
CA ALA A 36 -16.26 21.37 -14.47
C ALA A 36 -14.99 21.49 -13.62
N PRO A 37 -13.97 20.64 -13.86
CA PRO A 37 -12.72 20.69 -13.13
C PRO A 37 -12.04 22.07 -13.30
N PRO A 38 -11.21 22.48 -12.32
CA PRO A 38 -10.40 23.70 -12.46
C PRO A 38 -9.58 23.66 -13.76
N PRO A 39 -9.49 24.78 -14.51
CA PRO A 39 -8.79 24.82 -15.80
C PRO A 39 -7.28 24.61 -15.67
N ASP A 40 -6.74 24.79 -14.47
CA ASP A 40 -5.33 24.68 -14.08
C ASP A 40 -5.00 23.33 -13.39
N LEU A 41 -5.88 22.33 -13.52
CA LEU A 41 -5.69 21.02 -12.92
C LEU A 41 -4.63 20.20 -13.67
N GLU A 42 -3.58 19.80 -12.97
CA GLU A 42 -2.47 19.02 -13.49
C GLU A 42 -2.31 17.71 -12.70
N TYR A 43 -2.01 16.61 -13.39
CA TYR A 43 -1.74 15.32 -12.75
C TYR A 43 -0.28 14.93 -12.96
N LYS A 44 0.42 14.62 -11.87
CA LYS A 44 1.84 14.20 -11.89
C LYS A 44 1.97 12.83 -11.26
N ALA A 45 2.76 11.96 -11.88
CA ALA A 45 3.24 10.77 -11.19
C ALA A 45 4.15 11.21 -10.04
N TYR A 46 4.23 10.41 -8.99
CA TYR A 46 5.23 10.61 -7.95
C TYR A 46 6.63 10.60 -8.56
N ALA A 47 7.43 11.63 -8.27
CA ALA A 47 8.78 11.76 -8.83
C ALA A 47 9.85 11.26 -7.86
N ASP A 48 9.93 11.86 -6.67
CA ASP A 48 10.99 11.60 -5.70
C ASP A 48 10.59 11.99 -4.27
N GLU A 49 11.50 11.78 -3.31
CA GLU A 49 11.28 12.04 -1.88
C GLU A 49 10.85 13.48 -1.54
N ASN A 50 11.04 14.47 -2.43
CA ASN A 50 10.52 15.83 -2.21
C ASN A 50 8.98 15.88 -2.25
N ASP A 51 8.33 14.94 -2.95
CA ASP A 51 6.88 14.83 -3.00
C ASP A 51 6.29 14.17 -1.73
N LEU A 52 7.10 13.41 -1.00
CA LEU A 52 6.64 12.63 0.15
C LEU A 52 6.04 13.52 1.26
N PRO A 53 6.70 14.61 1.71
CA PRO A 53 6.11 15.52 2.69
C PRO A 53 4.76 16.09 2.24
N ILE A 54 4.61 16.39 0.95
CA ILE A 54 3.37 16.93 0.38
C ILE A 54 2.23 15.91 0.49
N ILE A 55 2.49 14.65 0.15
CA ILE A 55 1.52 13.56 0.27
C ILE A 55 1.17 13.32 1.75
N MET A 56 2.18 13.30 2.62
CA MET A 56 1.98 13.08 4.06
C MET A 56 1.10 14.17 4.67
N ASP A 57 1.37 15.44 4.38
CA ASP A 57 0.59 16.57 4.87
C ASP A 57 -0.85 16.52 4.35
N LEU A 58 -1.03 16.19 3.08
CA LEU A 58 -2.36 16.06 2.47
C LEU A 58 -3.15 14.92 3.11
N VAL A 59 -2.54 13.75 3.29
CA VAL A 59 -3.19 12.58 3.90
C VAL A 59 -3.54 12.86 5.37
N ALA A 60 -2.62 13.43 6.14
CA ALA A 60 -2.84 13.79 7.54
C ALA A 60 -3.98 14.82 7.71
N SER A 61 -4.20 15.69 6.72
CA SER A 61 -5.28 16.69 6.77
C SER A 61 -6.68 16.13 6.44
N GLU A 62 -6.75 15.00 5.74
CA GLU A 62 -8.01 14.46 5.21
C GLU A 62 -8.41 13.10 5.82
N LEU A 63 -7.46 12.31 6.35
CA LEU A 63 -7.70 11.03 7.01
C LEU A 63 -7.45 11.13 8.52
N SER A 64 -8.24 10.40 9.31
CA SER A 64 -8.19 10.45 10.78
C SER A 64 -7.10 9.59 11.40
N GLU A 65 -6.55 8.62 10.67
CA GLU A 65 -5.54 7.69 11.16
C GLU A 65 -4.16 8.07 10.61
N PRO A 66 -3.18 8.41 11.48
CA PRO A 66 -1.84 8.75 11.03
C PRO A 66 -1.07 7.51 10.60
N TYR A 67 -0.52 7.54 9.38
CA TYR A 67 0.42 6.53 8.91
C TYR A 67 1.85 6.88 9.31
N SER A 68 2.66 5.87 9.62
CA SER A 68 4.10 6.08 9.82
C SER A 68 4.78 6.42 8.49
N ILE A 69 5.86 7.19 8.54
CA ILE A 69 6.68 7.48 7.34
C ILE A 69 7.16 6.21 6.62
N PHE A 70 7.42 5.13 7.38
CA PHE A 70 7.80 3.82 6.84
C PHE A 70 6.72 3.23 5.93
N THR A 71 5.45 3.46 6.25
CA THR A 71 4.33 2.98 5.42
C THR A 71 4.35 3.66 4.06
N TYR A 72 4.51 4.99 4.01
CA TYR A 72 4.60 5.71 2.75
C TYR A 72 5.81 5.27 1.93
N ARG A 73 6.99 5.20 2.56
CA ARG A 73 8.22 4.78 1.88
C ARG A 73 8.13 3.37 1.31
N TYR A 74 7.49 2.45 2.02
CA TYR A 74 7.24 1.10 1.49
C TYR A 74 6.48 1.14 0.17
N PHE A 75 5.36 1.88 0.09
CA PHE A 75 4.60 1.97 -1.17
C PHE A 75 5.38 2.68 -2.28
N ILE A 76 5.99 3.80 -1.92
CA ILE A 76 6.52 4.74 -2.91
C ILE A 76 7.90 4.31 -3.44
N ALA A 77 8.72 3.65 -2.62
CA ALA A 77 10.00 3.10 -3.07
C ALA A 77 9.80 1.87 -3.98
N SER A 78 8.80 1.04 -3.68
CA SER A 78 8.53 -0.17 -4.44
C SER A 78 7.67 0.07 -5.68
N TRP A 79 6.72 1.02 -5.63
CA TRP A 79 5.77 1.29 -6.71
C TRP A 79 5.56 2.79 -7.00
N PRO A 80 6.62 3.56 -7.32
CA PRO A 80 6.48 5.00 -7.59
C PRO A 80 5.55 5.27 -8.78
N GLY A 81 5.59 4.42 -9.82
CA GLY A 81 4.76 4.57 -11.02
C GLY A 81 3.25 4.33 -10.81
N LEU A 82 2.85 3.77 -9.68
CA LEU A 82 1.43 3.59 -9.33
C LEU A 82 0.86 4.75 -8.51
N CYS A 83 1.72 5.65 -8.05
CA CYS A 83 1.36 6.77 -7.20
C CYS A 83 1.22 8.05 -8.03
N TRP A 84 0.10 8.76 -7.84
CA TRP A 84 -0.22 9.97 -8.60
C TRP A 84 -0.67 11.08 -7.67
N MET A 85 -0.40 12.32 -8.08
CA MET A 85 -0.79 13.55 -7.41
C MET A 85 -1.55 14.45 -8.37
N ALA A 86 -2.46 15.25 -7.83
CA ALA A 86 -3.23 16.26 -8.56
C ALA A 86 -2.90 17.64 -7.98
N TYR A 87 -2.56 18.58 -8.86
CA TYR A 87 -2.21 19.96 -8.51
C TYR A 87 -3.20 20.94 -9.13
N SER A 88 -3.55 21.98 -8.38
CA SER A 88 -4.26 23.17 -8.89
C SER A 88 -3.67 24.40 -8.23
N GLY A 89 -3.33 25.42 -9.03
CA GLY A 89 -2.72 26.66 -8.57
C GLY A 89 -1.37 26.44 -7.88
N GLY A 90 -0.62 25.41 -8.28
CA GLY A 90 0.64 25.02 -7.66
C GLY A 90 0.51 24.31 -6.30
N LYS A 91 -0.72 24.05 -5.82
CA LYS A 91 -0.97 23.31 -4.59
C LYS A 91 -1.43 21.89 -4.90
N CYS A 92 -0.90 20.90 -4.17
CA CYS A 92 -1.41 19.53 -4.24
C CYS A 92 -2.80 19.47 -3.59
N VAL A 93 -3.79 19.04 -4.37
CA VAL A 93 -5.21 18.97 -4.00
C VAL A 93 -5.73 17.54 -3.91
N GLY A 94 -4.97 16.56 -4.38
CA GLY A 94 -5.31 15.14 -4.30
C GLY A 94 -4.11 14.24 -4.52
N ALA A 95 -4.13 13.04 -3.95
CA ALA A 95 -3.10 12.03 -4.13
C ALA A 95 -3.69 10.62 -4.03
N ILE A 96 -3.06 9.69 -4.74
CA ILE A 96 -3.34 8.26 -4.66
C ILE A 96 -2.02 7.51 -4.46
N VAL A 97 -2.03 6.55 -3.53
CA VAL A 97 -0.90 5.66 -3.25
C VAL A 97 -1.37 4.23 -3.41
N CYS A 98 -0.63 3.45 -4.17
CA CYS A 98 -1.00 2.13 -4.62
C CYS A 98 0.19 1.17 -4.55
N LYS A 99 -0.08 -0.13 -4.52
CA LYS A 99 0.90 -1.19 -4.78
C LYS A 99 0.37 -2.20 -5.79
N LEU A 100 1.27 -3.04 -6.28
CA LEU A 100 0.96 -4.16 -7.15
C LEU A 100 1.88 -5.33 -6.77
N ASP A 101 1.31 -6.47 -6.42
CA ASP A 101 2.07 -7.58 -5.84
C ASP A 101 1.44 -8.92 -6.21
N ASP A 102 2.24 -9.99 -6.21
CA ASP A 102 1.70 -11.34 -6.35
C ASP A 102 1.02 -11.74 -5.03
N HIS A 103 -0.25 -12.10 -5.12
CA HIS A 103 -0.99 -12.62 -3.99
C HIS A 103 -1.52 -14.01 -4.28
N ARG A 104 -0.68 -15.01 -4.01
CA ARG A 104 -1.02 -16.45 -4.14
C ARG A 104 -1.33 -16.83 -5.58
N GLY A 105 -0.51 -16.35 -6.52
CA GLY A 105 -0.67 -16.60 -7.95
C GLY A 105 -1.73 -15.73 -8.63
N VAL A 106 -2.15 -14.65 -7.99
CA VAL A 106 -3.02 -13.62 -8.57
C VAL A 106 -2.29 -12.29 -8.48
N PHE A 107 -2.06 -11.64 -9.62
CA PHE A 107 -1.34 -10.37 -9.63
C PHE A 107 -2.29 -9.24 -9.26
N ARG A 108 -2.17 -8.75 -8.02
CA ARG A 108 -3.21 -7.94 -7.38
C ARG A 108 -2.72 -6.52 -7.14
N GLY A 109 -3.42 -5.57 -7.73
CA GLY A 109 -3.35 -4.15 -7.37
C GLY A 109 -4.03 -3.87 -6.02
N TYR A 110 -3.49 -2.94 -5.26
CA TYR A 110 -4.08 -2.49 -4.00
C TYR A 110 -4.02 -0.98 -3.88
N ILE A 111 -5.17 -0.35 -3.64
CA ILE A 111 -5.27 1.09 -3.38
C ILE A 111 -5.17 1.31 -1.88
N ALA A 112 -4.02 1.81 -1.43
CA ALA A 112 -3.76 2.01 -0.01
C ALA A 112 -4.37 3.32 0.51
N MET A 113 -4.20 4.39 -0.25
CA MET A 113 -4.66 5.73 0.14
C MET A 113 -5.17 6.47 -1.08
N LEU A 114 -6.34 7.11 -0.94
CA LEU A 114 -6.87 8.06 -1.91
C LEU A 114 -7.43 9.26 -1.14
N VAL A 115 -6.88 10.44 -1.43
CA VAL A 115 -7.28 11.69 -0.79
C VAL A 115 -7.53 12.77 -1.83
N VAL A 116 -8.60 13.54 -1.63
CA VAL A 116 -8.89 14.76 -2.38
C VAL A 116 -9.43 15.78 -1.39
N THR A 117 -8.79 16.94 -1.36
CA THR A 117 -9.18 18.06 -0.49
C THR A 117 -10.65 18.42 -0.66
N LYS A 118 -11.35 18.71 0.43
CA LYS A 118 -12.81 18.95 0.43
C LYS A 118 -13.29 19.95 -0.63
N ALA A 119 -12.55 21.05 -0.83
CA ALA A 119 -12.86 22.09 -1.80
C ALA A 119 -12.81 21.62 -3.26
N PHE A 120 -12.05 20.56 -3.56
CA PHE A 120 -11.86 20.00 -4.89
C PHE A 120 -12.55 18.64 -5.08
N ARG A 121 -13.37 18.21 -4.12
CA ARG A 121 -14.24 17.04 -4.29
C ARG A 121 -15.35 17.35 -5.28
N LYS A 122 -15.95 16.29 -5.83
CA LYS A 122 -17.01 16.37 -6.85
C LYS A 122 -16.59 16.97 -8.19
N TYR A 123 -15.31 17.26 -8.43
CA TYR A 123 -14.79 17.66 -9.76
C TYR A 123 -14.22 16.49 -10.60
N GLY A 124 -14.29 15.25 -10.09
CA GLY A 124 -13.80 14.07 -10.81
C GLY A 124 -12.33 13.72 -10.58
N ILE A 125 -11.62 14.49 -9.76
CA ILE A 125 -10.21 14.28 -9.46
C ILE A 125 -9.92 12.88 -8.93
N GLY A 126 -10.68 12.42 -7.93
CA GLY A 126 -10.48 11.08 -7.36
C GLY A 126 -10.73 9.97 -8.38
N THR A 127 -11.72 10.13 -9.25
CA THR A 127 -12.00 9.19 -10.34
C THR A 127 -10.83 9.10 -11.31
N GLU A 128 -10.25 10.25 -11.68
CA GLU A 128 -9.13 10.33 -12.61
C GLU A 128 -7.83 9.77 -12.01
N LEU A 129 -7.55 10.05 -10.73
CA LEU A 129 -6.42 9.46 -10.01
C LEU A 129 -6.50 7.92 -10.00
N VAL A 130 -7.65 7.36 -9.64
CA VAL A 130 -7.84 5.90 -9.63
C VAL A 130 -7.70 5.32 -11.04
N LYS A 131 -8.28 5.96 -12.06
CA LYS A 131 -8.14 5.50 -13.45
C LYS A 131 -6.69 5.44 -13.92
N ARG A 132 -5.88 6.43 -13.56
CA ARG A 132 -4.44 6.46 -13.90
C ARG A 132 -3.70 5.29 -13.27
N SER A 133 -3.86 5.08 -11.96
CA SER A 133 -3.24 3.93 -11.27
C SER A 133 -3.74 2.61 -11.84
N LEU A 134 -5.04 2.45 -12.11
CA LEU A 134 -5.61 1.24 -12.71
C LEU A 134 -5.09 0.97 -14.12
N ASN A 135 -4.83 1.99 -14.92
CA ASN A 135 -4.25 1.82 -16.25
C ASN A 135 -2.84 1.26 -16.15
N VAL A 136 -2.00 1.81 -15.26
CA VAL A 136 -0.64 1.28 -15.03
C VAL A 136 -0.70 -0.15 -14.46
N MET A 137 -1.60 -0.45 -13.53
CA MET A 137 -1.80 -1.81 -13.03
C MET A 137 -2.19 -2.78 -14.14
N ARG A 138 -3.10 -2.38 -15.04
CA ARG A 138 -3.54 -3.20 -16.17
C ARG A 138 -2.40 -3.44 -17.16
N GLU A 139 -1.62 -2.41 -17.49
CA GLU A 139 -0.44 -2.53 -18.36
C GLU A 139 0.63 -3.43 -17.78
N ALA A 140 0.75 -3.46 -16.45
CA ALA A 140 1.61 -4.40 -15.74
C ALA A 140 1.03 -5.83 -15.65
N GLY A 141 -0.21 -6.07 -16.11
CA GLY A 141 -0.85 -7.38 -16.11
C GLY A 141 -1.56 -7.74 -14.82
N ALA A 142 -2.05 -6.76 -14.03
CA ALA A 142 -2.84 -7.05 -12.84
C ALA A 142 -4.18 -7.73 -13.19
N ASP A 143 -4.52 -8.80 -12.48
CA ASP A 143 -5.77 -9.55 -12.64
C ASP A 143 -6.95 -8.91 -11.89
N GLU A 144 -6.64 -8.24 -10.78
CA GLU A 144 -7.62 -7.56 -9.96
C GLU A 144 -7.02 -6.39 -9.18
N CYS A 145 -7.89 -5.49 -8.73
CA CYS A 145 -7.54 -4.40 -7.82
C CYS A 145 -8.48 -4.42 -6.61
N VAL A 146 -7.94 -4.31 -5.40
CA VAL A 146 -8.74 -4.31 -4.16
C VAL A 146 -8.43 -3.11 -3.27
N LEU A 147 -9.38 -2.78 -2.39
CA LEU A 147 -9.24 -1.76 -1.36
C LEU A 147 -10.27 -1.95 -0.26
N GLU A 148 -10.09 -1.25 0.86
CA GLU A 148 -11.08 -1.17 1.93
C GLU A 148 -11.61 0.25 2.08
N ALA A 149 -12.92 0.36 2.32
CA ALA A 149 -13.57 1.62 2.62
C ALA A 149 -14.56 1.47 3.77
N GLU A 150 -14.60 2.46 4.67
CA GLU A 150 -15.60 2.53 5.74
C GLU A 150 -17.02 2.42 5.18
N VAL A 151 -17.86 1.65 5.86
CA VAL A 151 -19.27 1.44 5.48
C VAL A 151 -20.08 2.75 5.47
N THR A 152 -19.66 3.73 6.28
CA THR A 152 -20.27 5.06 6.42
C THR A 152 -19.80 6.04 5.34
N ASN A 153 -18.68 5.77 4.66
CA ASN A 153 -18.08 6.66 3.67
C ASN A 153 -18.80 6.56 2.31
N ARG A 154 -20.02 7.10 2.25
CA ARG A 154 -20.88 7.09 1.05
C ARG A 154 -20.20 7.69 -0.18
N GLY A 155 -19.31 8.67 0.00
CA GLY A 155 -18.58 9.31 -1.10
C GLY A 155 -17.58 8.38 -1.76
N ALA A 156 -16.76 7.68 -0.96
CA ALA A 156 -15.81 6.69 -1.48
C ALA A 156 -16.55 5.49 -2.09
N LEU A 157 -17.57 4.96 -1.41
CA LEU A 157 -18.36 3.83 -1.92
C LEU A 157 -19.00 4.14 -3.29
N ALA A 158 -19.60 5.32 -3.45
CA ALA A 158 -20.17 5.73 -4.73
C ALA A 158 -19.10 5.87 -5.82
N LEU A 159 -17.95 6.48 -5.50
CA LEU A 159 -16.84 6.63 -6.45
C LEU A 159 -16.35 5.28 -6.97
N TYR A 160 -16.10 4.32 -6.08
CA TYR A 160 -15.58 3.02 -6.46
C TYR A 160 -16.62 2.17 -7.19
N GLN A 161 -17.88 2.22 -6.77
CA GLN A 161 -18.98 1.57 -7.49
C GLN A 161 -19.12 2.10 -8.93
N GLN A 162 -19.00 3.41 -9.13
CA GLN A 162 -19.02 4.02 -10.47
C GLN A 162 -17.83 3.58 -11.35
N LEU A 163 -16.72 3.17 -10.75
CA LEU A 163 -15.55 2.63 -11.43
C LEU A 163 -15.64 1.11 -11.66
N GLY A 164 -16.74 0.47 -11.26
CA GLY A 164 -16.98 -0.96 -11.46
C GLY A 164 -16.49 -1.85 -10.30
N PHE A 165 -16.05 -1.27 -9.19
CA PHE A 165 -15.72 -2.08 -8.01
C PHE A 165 -17.00 -2.67 -7.40
N ILE A 166 -16.93 -3.97 -7.08
CA ILE A 166 -17.96 -4.72 -6.37
C ILE A 166 -17.59 -4.90 -4.89
N ARG A 167 -18.58 -5.12 -4.02
CA ARG A 167 -18.34 -5.47 -2.62
C ARG A 167 -17.99 -6.95 -2.53
N ASP A 168 -16.75 -7.25 -2.15
CA ASP A 168 -16.21 -8.61 -2.05
C ASP A 168 -16.42 -9.18 -0.64
N LYS A 169 -16.09 -8.40 0.40
CA LYS A 169 -16.21 -8.84 1.80
C LYS A 169 -16.69 -7.72 2.71
N PHE A 170 -17.34 -8.11 3.80
CA PHE A 170 -17.65 -7.24 4.94
C PHE A 170 -16.66 -7.54 6.06
N LEU A 171 -16.01 -6.51 6.59
CA LEU A 171 -14.97 -6.59 7.61
C LEU A 171 -15.47 -5.90 8.89
N ILE A 172 -15.68 -6.69 9.94
CA ILE A 172 -16.21 -6.21 11.22
C ILE A 172 -15.10 -5.51 12.00
N ARG A 173 -15.35 -4.28 12.48
CA ARG A 173 -14.42 -3.46 13.29
C ARG A 173 -13.01 -3.38 12.70
N TYR A 174 -12.94 -3.11 11.39
CA TYR A 174 -11.68 -3.13 10.64
C TYR A 174 -10.77 -1.95 10.97
N TYR A 175 -11.35 -0.74 11.09
CA TYR A 175 -10.61 0.47 11.42
C TYR A 175 -10.40 0.61 12.94
N LEU A 176 -9.41 1.40 13.37
CA LEU A 176 -9.05 1.54 14.78
C LEU A 176 -10.17 2.22 15.60
N ASN A 177 -11.01 3.01 14.93
CA ASN A 177 -12.22 3.61 15.49
C ASN A 177 -13.37 2.61 15.71
N GLY A 178 -13.19 1.34 15.34
CA GLY A 178 -14.19 0.27 15.47
C GLY A 178 -15.26 0.28 14.38
N VAL A 179 -15.14 1.14 13.36
CA VAL A 179 -16.06 1.19 12.22
C VAL A 179 -15.80 0.01 11.28
N ASP A 180 -16.89 -0.59 10.80
CA ASP A 180 -16.84 -1.68 9.83
C ASP A 180 -16.38 -1.18 8.45
N ALA A 181 -15.82 -2.08 7.65
CA ALA A 181 -15.37 -1.78 6.29
C ALA A 181 -15.96 -2.74 5.26
N PHE A 182 -16.12 -2.26 4.04
CA PHE A 182 -16.26 -3.13 2.88
C PHE A 182 -14.90 -3.29 2.21
N ARG A 183 -14.49 -4.54 1.95
CA ARG A 183 -13.47 -4.81 0.93
C ARG A 183 -14.16 -4.72 -0.42
N LEU A 184 -13.68 -3.81 -1.25
CA LEU A 184 -14.09 -3.66 -2.63
C LEU A 184 -13.07 -4.31 -3.55
N LYS A 185 -13.55 -4.86 -4.67
CA LYS A 185 -12.73 -5.55 -5.68
C LYS A 185 -13.17 -5.14 -7.07
N LEU A 186 -12.21 -4.90 -7.95
CA LEU A 186 -12.40 -4.71 -9.38
C LEU A 186 -11.60 -5.82 -10.09
N LEU A 187 -12.28 -6.63 -10.90
CA LEU A 187 -11.59 -7.55 -11.79
C LEU A 187 -11.05 -6.77 -12.99
N LEU A 188 -9.84 -7.10 -13.42
CA LEU A 188 -9.16 -6.51 -14.56
C LEU A 188 -8.94 -7.63 -15.59
N PRO A 189 -9.92 -7.91 -16.46
CA PRO A 189 -9.81 -9.00 -17.44
C PRO A 189 -8.63 -8.74 -18.38
N GLN A 190 -7.74 -9.73 -18.46
CA GLN A 190 -6.57 -9.72 -19.35
C GLN A 190 -6.98 -9.67 -20.82
N ASP A 191 -8.22 -10.02 -21.17
CA ASP A 191 -8.76 -10.00 -22.54
C ASP A 191 -8.48 -8.67 -23.28
N THR A 192 -8.42 -7.55 -22.54
CA THR A 192 -8.10 -6.23 -23.11
C THR A 192 -6.61 -5.97 -23.30
N VAL A 193 -5.76 -6.62 -22.51
CA VAL A 193 -4.29 -6.57 -22.60
C VAL A 193 -3.82 -7.58 -23.62
N ASP A 194 -4.33 -8.81 -23.59
CA ASP A 194 -4.08 -9.85 -24.59
C ASP A 194 -4.59 -9.44 -25.96
N ALA A 195 -5.74 -8.76 -26.09
CA ALA A 195 -6.18 -8.22 -27.38
C ALA A 195 -5.25 -7.11 -27.90
N LYS A 196 -4.80 -6.18 -27.05
CA LYS A 196 -3.86 -5.11 -27.44
C LYS A 196 -2.45 -5.62 -27.72
N ARG A 197 -1.97 -6.57 -26.90
CA ARG A 197 -0.75 -7.33 -27.15
C ARG A 197 -0.92 -8.11 -28.45
N ALA A 198 -2.13 -8.59 -28.72
CA ALA A 198 -2.54 -9.24 -29.95
C ALA A 198 -2.67 -8.31 -31.18
N GLU A 199 -2.52 -6.99 -31.00
CA GLU A 199 -2.48 -5.99 -32.08
C GLU A 199 -1.07 -5.43 -32.34
N LEU A 200 -0.12 -5.60 -31.41
CA LEU A 200 1.27 -5.11 -31.56
C LEU A 200 2.05 -5.86 -32.66
N PRO A 201 3.00 -5.24 -33.36
CA PRO A 201 3.94 -5.97 -34.22
C PRO A 201 4.58 -7.18 -33.51
N GLU A 202 4.71 -8.31 -34.21
CA GLU A 202 5.20 -9.58 -33.64
C GLU A 202 6.57 -9.44 -32.93
N GLU A 203 7.43 -8.59 -33.47
CA GLU A 203 8.75 -8.28 -32.90
C GLU A 203 8.63 -7.60 -31.52
N GLN A 204 7.66 -6.71 -31.34
CA GLN A 204 7.42 -6.06 -30.05
C GLN A 204 6.81 -7.02 -29.03
N ARG A 205 5.93 -7.93 -29.46
CA ARG A 205 5.40 -8.97 -28.55
C ARG A 205 6.48 -9.88 -28.03
N LYS A 206 7.31 -10.42 -28.93
CA LYS A 206 8.44 -11.28 -28.59
C LYS A 206 9.42 -10.57 -27.66
N ARG A 207 9.67 -9.28 -27.85
CA ARG A 207 10.48 -8.48 -26.93
C ARG A 207 9.88 -8.39 -25.53
N ILE A 208 8.58 -8.14 -25.41
CA ILE A 208 7.89 -8.05 -24.11
C ILE A 208 7.83 -9.42 -23.43
N GLU A 209 7.54 -10.49 -24.18
CA GLU A 209 7.54 -11.87 -23.67
C GLU A 209 8.93 -12.31 -23.18
N ASN A 210 9.98 -12.04 -23.97
CA ASN A 210 11.35 -12.34 -23.57
C ASN A 210 11.77 -11.54 -22.33
N ALA A 211 11.41 -10.24 -22.28
CA ALA A 211 11.71 -9.40 -21.11
C ALA A 211 10.95 -9.86 -19.85
N ALA A 212 9.70 -10.32 -19.99
CA ALA A 212 8.93 -10.89 -18.89
C ALA A 212 9.54 -12.19 -18.39
N ALA A 213 9.92 -13.10 -19.30
CA ALA A 213 10.58 -14.36 -18.96
C ALA A 213 11.96 -14.14 -18.29
N GLU A 214 12.73 -13.16 -18.75
CA GLU A 214 14.00 -12.77 -18.14
C GLU A 214 13.80 -12.20 -16.72
N TYR A 215 12.73 -11.42 -16.51
CA TYR A 215 12.39 -10.89 -15.19
C TYR A 215 11.96 -12.00 -14.22
N GLU A 216 11.09 -12.92 -14.66
CA GLU A 216 10.67 -14.08 -13.86
C GLU A 216 11.84 -14.98 -13.49
N ALA A 217 12.75 -15.25 -14.43
CA ALA A 217 13.97 -16.02 -14.17
C ALA A 217 14.88 -15.33 -13.15
N ARG A 218 14.96 -13.99 -13.18
CA ARG A 218 15.71 -13.22 -12.17
C ARG A 218 15.05 -13.31 -10.80
N LEU A 219 13.73 -13.19 -10.72
CA LEU A 219 12.98 -13.28 -9.47
C LEU A 219 13.16 -14.65 -8.81
N GLN A 220 13.04 -15.74 -9.58
CA GLN A 220 13.28 -17.10 -9.10
C GLN A 220 14.71 -17.31 -8.60
N LYS A 221 15.68 -16.68 -9.25
CA LYS A 221 17.08 -16.73 -8.83
C LYS A 221 17.31 -15.98 -7.52
N ASP A 222 16.67 -14.83 -7.36
CA ASP A 222 16.75 -14.03 -6.14
C ASP A 222 16.03 -14.71 -4.96
N GLU A 223 14.89 -15.35 -5.21
CA GLU A 223 14.19 -16.19 -4.21
C GLU A 223 15.02 -17.40 -3.79
N ALA A 224 15.60 -18.13 -4.75
CA ALA A 224 16.46 -19.28 -4.46
C ALA A 224 17.70 -18.87 -3.66
N ALA A 225 18.29 -17.71 -3.97
CA ALA A 225 19.41 -17.16 -3.21
C ALA A 225 19.01 -16.78 -1.77
N ALA A 226 17.82 -16.21 -1.58
CA ALA A 226 17.29 -15.91 -0.25
C ALA A 226 17.01 -17.18 0.58
N THR A 227 16.46 -18.23 -0.03
CA THR A 227 16.25 -19.52 0.64
C THR A 227 17.58 -20.18 1.03
N GLN A 228 18.56 -20.19 0.13
CA GLN A 228 19.90 -20.74 0.44
C GLN A 228 20.62 -19.95 1.54
N ALA A 229 20.48 -18.63 1.59
CA ALA A 229 21.04 -17.82 2.66
C ALA A 229 20.40 -18.14 4.02
N GLN A 230 19.07 -18.31 4.07
CA GLN A 230 18.36 -18.69 5.29
C GLN A 230 18.73 -20.10 5.78
N GLU A 231 18.90 -21.06 4.86
CA GLU A 231 19.32 -22.43 5.20
C GLU A 231 20.77 -22.46 5.72
N ALA A 232 21.67 -21.69 5.13
CA ALA A 232 23.06 -21.59 5.59
C ALA A 232 23.16 -20.97 7.00
N GLU A 233 22.39 -19.92 7.26
CA GLU A 233 22.34 -19.27 8.59
C GLU A 233 21.71 -20.21 9.65
N ALA A 234 20.68 -20.97 9.28
CA ALA A 234 20.08 -21.97 10.18
C ALA A 234 21.04 -23.14 10.50
N GLN A 235 21.86 -23.54 9.51
CA GLN A 235 22.86 -24.60 9.68
C GLN A 235 24.00 -24.15 10.61
N GLU A 236 24.47 -22.91 10.47
CA GLU A 236 25.51 -22.34 11.33
C GLU A 236 25.04 -22.26 12.80
N VAL A 237 23.80 -21.80 13.03
CA VAL A 237 23.20 -21.77 14.38
C VAL A 237 23.07 -23.19 14.96
N ALA A 238 22.68 -24.18 14.15
CA ALA A 238 22.58 -25.56 14.60
C ALA A 238 23.96 -26.14 15.00
N ASP A 239 25.00 -25.87 14.20
CA ASP A 239 26.36 -26.34 14.46
C ASP A 239 26.94 -25.71 15.74
N ASP A 240 26.70 -24.41 15.97
CA ASP A 240 27.09 -23.72 17.20
C ASP A 240 26.37 -24.26 18.44
N THR A 241 25.06 -24.53 18.32
CA THR A 241 24.26 -25.12 19.41
C THR A 241 24.76 -26.51 19.78
N VAL A 242 25.10 -27.33 18.77
CA VAL A 242 25.68 -28.68 18.97
C VAL A 242 27.06 -28.59 19.62
N ALA A 243 27.90 -27.63 19.21
CA ALA A 243 29.20 -27.40 19.82
C ALA A 243 29.08 -26.98 21.30
N GLU A 244 28.12 -26.14 21.63
CA GLU A 244 27.85 -25.70 23.01
C GLU A 244 27.33 -26.86 23.88
N LEU A 245 26.40 -27.68 23.37
CA LEU A 245 25.92 -28.88 24.04
C LEU A 245 27.06 -29.88 24.32
N LYS A 246 27.97 -30.10 23.36
CA LYS A 246 29.16 -30.94 23.56
C LYS A 246 30.06 -30.40 24.68
N ARG A 247 30.27 -29.08 24.75
CA ARG A 247 31.05 -28.43 25.81
C ARG A 247 30.37 -28.56 27.19
N LEU A 248 29.06 -28.36 27.27
CA LEU A 248 28.28 -28.54 28.50
C LEU A 248 28.33 -29.99 28.98
N ASN A 249 28.16 -30.95 28.07
CA ASN A 249 28.23 -32.37 28.38
C ASN A 249 29.63 -32.75 28.92
N ALA A 250 30.70 -32.23 28.30
CA ALA A 250 32.06 -32.45 28.79
C ALA A 250 32.32 -31.83 30.18
N LYS A 251 31.67 -30.72 30.53
CA LYS A 251 31.74 -30.10 31.87
C LYS A 251 30.93 -30.88 32.92
N LEU A 252 29.75 -31.36 32.55
CA LEU A 252 28.85 -32.13 33.43
C LEU A 252 29.40 -33.53 33.74
N PHE A 253 30.10 -34.14 32.79
CA PHE A 253 30.59 -35.53 32.89
C PHE A 253 32.12 -35.63 32.88
N GLY A 254 32.83 -34.58 33.33
CA GLY A 254 34.28 -34.47 33.27
C GLY A 254 35.03 -35.75 33.62
N ALA A 255 35.86 -36.19 32.67
CA ALA A 255 36.92 -37.20 32.77
C ALA A 255 36.75 -38.28 33.87
N GLY A 256 35.77 -39.17 33.71
CA GLY A 256 35.70 -40.41 34.49
C GLY A 256 34.29 -40.77 34.92
N GLY A 257 33.50 -41.32 33.99
CA GLY A 257 32.20 -41.88 34.33
C GLY A 257 31.61 -42.65 33.17
N GLN A 258 31.86 -43.97 33.12
CA GLN A 258 31.04 -44.87 32.32
C GLN A 258 29.61 -44.85 32.89
N ALA A 259 28.65 -44.37 32.11
CA ALA A 259 27.24 -44.63 32.34
C ALA A 259 26.62 -45.13 31.03
N GLY A 260 26.41 -46.44 30.96
CA GLY A 260 25.61 -47.05 29.91
C GLY A 260 24.17 -46.57 30.02
N ALA A 261 23.75 -45.70 29.10
CA ALA A 261 22.35 -45.42 28.84
C ALA A 261 22.10 -45.71 27.36
N LYS A 262 21.32 -46.76 27.12
CA LYS A 262 20.87 -47.22 25.81
C LYS A 262 19.98 -46.13 25.20
N LEU A 263 20.51 -45.37 24.23
CA LEU A 263 19.70 -44.46 23.42
C LEU A 263 18.63 -45.29 22.66
N PRO A 264 17.35 -44.86 22.63
CA PRO A 264 16.35 -45.50 21.78
C PRO A 264 16.72 -45.26 20.30
N PRO A 265 16.41 -46.21 19.39
CA PRO A 265 16.81 -46.08 17.99
C PRO A 265 16.06 -44.93 17.32
N LEU A 266 16.80 -44.17 16.49
CA LEU A 266 16.27 -43.18 15.56
C LEU A 266 15.25 -43.85 14.63
N ALA A 267 14.00 -43.40 14.67
CA ALA A 267 13.00 -43.75 13.67
C ALA A 267 13.38 -43.08 12.33
N SER A 268 13.43 -43.89 11.27
CA SER A 268 13.72 -43.46 9.89
C SER A 268 12.60 -42.57 9.33
N PRO A 269 12.87 -41.65 8.39
CA PRO A 269 11.86 -40.76 7.85
C PRO A 269 11.05 -41.50 6.77
N ALA A 270 9.84 -41.90 7.10
CA ALA A 270 8.89 -42.41 6.14
C ALA A 270 7.48 -41.86 6.41
N GLY A 271 7.06 -40.95 5.53
CA GLY A 271 5.69 -40.81 5.06
C GLY A 271 4.65 -40.24 6.03
N LEU A 272 4.33 -38.96 5.85
CA LEU A 272 2.96 -38.47 5.99
C LEU A 272 2.69 -37.44 4.90
N GLY A 273 2.05 -37.91 3.83
CA GLY A 273 1.23 -37.05 2.98
C GLY A 273 -0.16 -36.87 3.59
N GLY A 274 -0.75 -35.71 3.33
CA GLY A 274 -2.20 -35.54 3.19
C GLY A 274 -2.97 -35.00 4.41
N MET A 275 -3.86 -34.03 4.10
CA MET A 275 -4.85 -33.35 4.95
C MET A 275 -4.25 -32.20 5.80
N GLY A 276 -4.53 -30.91 5.57
CA GLY A 276 -5.72 -30.28 5.02
C GLY A 276 -6.64 -29.87 6.16
N LEU A 277 -6.72 -28.55 6.41
CA LEU A 277 -7.83 -27.74 6.92
C LEU A 277 -7.43 -26.73 8.02
N GLY A 278 -7.67 -25.46 7.71
CA GLY A 278 -8.27 -24.48 8.65
C GLY A 278 -7.36 -23.83 9.68
N GLY A 279 -6.95 -22.59 9.41
CA GLY A 279 -6.35 -21.73 10.43
C GLY A 279 -6.16 -20.31 9.91
N GLU A 280 -7.19 -19.47 10.08
CA GLU A 280 -7.11 -18.03 9.90
C GLU A 280 -5.95 -17.44 10.72
N ALA A 281 -5.10 -16.64 10.08
CA ALA A 281 -4.13 -15.79 10.75
C ALA A 281 -4.52 -14.33 10.54
N THR A 282 -5.34 -13.83 11.46
CA THR A 282 -5.56 -12.40 11.72
C THR A 282 -4.28 -11.83 12.33
N PRO A 283 -3.73 -10.68 11.88
CA PRO A 283 -2.59 -10.10 12.56
C PRO A 283 -3.04 -9.41 13.85
N LEU A 284 -2.63 -10.00 14.99
CA LEU A 284 -2.79 -9.44 16.33
C LEU A 284 -1.87 -8.22 16.50
N LEU A 285 -2.46 -7.05 16.72
CA LEU A 285 -1.77 -5.88 17.27
C LEU A 285 -1.51 -6.08 18.79
N PRO A 286 -0.41 -5.54 19.34
CA PRO A 286 -0.06 -5.76 20.73
C PRO A 286 -0.95 -4.94 21.68
N SER A 287 -1.72 -5.63 22.52
CA SER A 287 -2.45 -5.04 23.64
C SER A 287 -1.49 -4.60 24.76
N ARG A 288 -1.41 -3.29 25.03
CA ARG A 288 -0.81 -2.77 26.26
C ARG A 288 -1.82 -2.90 27.41
N LYS A 289 -1.43 -3.66 28.44
CA LYS A 289 -2.11 -3.72 29.74
C LYS A 289 -2.04 -2.35 30.42
N ALA A 290 -3.19 -1.73 30.68
CA ALA A 290 -3.31 -0.70 31.71
C ALA A 290 -3.42 -1.39 33.08
N LYS A 291 -2.42 -1.15 33.94
CA LYS A 291 -2.55 -1.37 35.39
C LYS A 291 -3.27 -0.15 35.99
N LYS A 292 -4.09 -0.45 37.00
CA LYS A 292 -4.73 0.47 37.96
C LYS A 292 -3.81 1.60 38.40
#